data_AF-A0A8T5F8M4-F1
#
_entry.id   AF-A0A8T5F8M4-F1
#
_cell.length_a   1.000
_cell.length_b   1.000
_cell.length_c   1.000
_cell.angle_alpha   90.00
_cell.angle_beta   90.00
_cell.angle_gamma   90.00
#
_symmetry.space_group_name_H-M   'P 1'
#
loop_
_entity.id
_entity.type
_entity.pdbx_description
1 polymer ?
#
loop_
_entity_poly.entity_id
_entity_poly.type
_entity_poly.pdbx_seq_one_letter_code
_entity_poly.pdbx_strand_id
1 'polypeptide(L)' 'MKKNSRGIKYKQRTILVWNEVASFYHKRWAKNEIGPFAVTKKLLDLTKIKKGDNMLDLACGTG' A
#
# COMPACT_ATOMS: atom_id res chain seq x y z
N MET A 1 -28.21 -14.84 -2.62
CA MET A 1 -27.52 -13.53 -2.71
C MET A 1 -27.13 -13.02 -1.32
N LYS A 2 -25.88 -13.15 -0.87
CA LYS A 2 -25.41 -12.59 0.42
C LYS A 2 -25.03 -11.10 0.26
N LYS A 3 -25.94 -10.22 -0.19
CA LYS A 3 -25.64 -8.78 -0.35
C LYS A 3 -25.43 -8.02 0.97
N ASN A 4 -25.59 -8.68 2.13
CA ASN A 4 -25.60 -8.04 3.46
C ASN A 4 -24.56 -8.60 4.45
N SER A 5 -23.56 -9.38 4.02
CA SER A 5 -22.55 -9.87 4.96
C SER A 5 -21.70 -8.71 5.50
N ARG A 6 -21.31 -8.80 6.79
CA ARG A 6 -20.43 -7.82 7.43
C ARG A 6 -19.13 -7.61 6.64
N GLY A 7 -18.58 -8.69 6.07
CA GLY A 7 -17.37 -8.65 5.25
C GLY A 7 -17.52 -7.85 3.95
N ILE A 8 -18.66 -7.98 3.26
CA ILE A 8 -18.93 -7.20 2.04
C ILE A 8 -19.05 -5.72 2.36
N LYS A 9 -19.80 -5.36 3.41
CA LYS A 9 -19.95 -3.96 3.84
C LYS A 9 -18.62 -3.35 4.27
N TYR A 10 -17.79 -4.12 4.99
CA TYR A 10 -16.44 -3.69 5.37
C TYR A 10 -15.60 -3.38 4.13
N LYS A 11 -15.52 -4.30 3.17
CA LYS A 11 -14.71 -4.11 1.96
C LYS A 11 -15.19 -2.91 1.13
N GLN A 12 -16.50 -2.75 0.95
CA GLN A 12 -17.07 -1.60 0.24
C GLN A 12 -16.72 -0.27 0.92
N ARG A 13 -16.83 -0.18 2.24
CA ARG A 13 -16.45 1.02 2.99
C ARG A 13 -14.97 1.35 2.82
N THR A 14 -14.08 0.36 2.95
CA THR A 14 -12.65 0.57 2.78
C THR A 14 -12.31 1.09 1.38
N ILE A 15 -12.96 0.57 0.33
CA ILE A 15 -12.78 1.05 -1.04
C ILE A 15 -13.19 2.51 -1.18
N LEU A 16 -14.37 2.88 -0.67
CA LEU A 16 -14.87 4.26 -0.78
C LEU A 16 -13.96 5.25 -0.06
N VAL A 17 -13.53 4.92 1.17
CA VAL A 17 -12.58 5.76 1.92
C VAL A 17 -11.27 5.89 1.17
N TRP A 18 -10.73 4.78 0.63
CA TRP A 18 -9.46 4.83 -0.10
C TRP A 18 -9.55 5.71 -1.35
N ASN A 19 -10.65 5.61 -2.13
CA ASN A 19 -10.87 6.45 -3.31
C ASN A 19 -10.83 7.94 -2.98
N GLU A 20 -11.28 8.34 -1.78
CA GLU A 20 -11.25 9.72 -1.33
C GLU A 20 -9.84 10.16 -0.88
N VAL A 21 -9.14 9.33 -0.10
CA VAL A 21 -7.88 9.73 0.53
C VAL A 21 -6.63 9.47 -0.32
N ALA A 22 -6.70 8.59 -1.32
CA ALA A 22 -5.53 8.14 -2.09
C ALA A 22 -4.75 9.31 -2.71
N SER A 23 -5.42 10.29 -3.30
CA SER A 23 -4.72 11.44 -3.92
C SER A 23 -3.91 12.23 -2.89
N PHE A 24 -4.45 12.43 -1.69
CA PHE A 24 -3.74 13.13 -0.61
C PHE A 24 -2.57 12.30 -0.08
N TYR A 25 -2.77 10.99 0.11
CA TYR A 25 -1.71 10.07 0.49
C TYR A 25 -0.53 10.13 -0.47
N HIS A 26 -0.78 9.96 -1.78
CA HIS A 26 0.28 9.97 -2.79
C HIS A 26 0.94 11.36 -2.94
N LYS A 27 0.17 12.44 -2.90
CA LYS A 27 0.71 13.80 -3.06
C LYS A 27 1.45 14.34 -1.83
N ARG A 28 1.10 13.88 -0.62
CA ARG A 28 1.62 14.47 0.63
C ARG A 28 2.53 13.54 1.42
N TRP A 29 2.34 12.22 1.33
CA TRP A 29 3.00 11.27 2.23
C TRP A 29 3.85 10.23 1.51
N ALA A 30 3.41 9.69 0.36
CA ALA A 30 4.22 8.75 -0.42
C ALA A 30 5.21 9.47 -1.36
N LYS A 31 6.27 10.05 -0.78
CA LYS A 31 7.33 10.76 -1.51
C LYS A 31 8.69 10.09 -1.28
N ASN A 32 9.70 10.51 -2.04
CA ASN A 32 11.05 9.94 -1.91
C ASN A 32 11.70 10.29 -0.57
N GLU A 33 11.38 11.47 -0.03
CA GLU A 33 12.02 12.02 1.16
C GLU A 33 11.30 11.61 2.45
N ILE A 34 10.02 11.23 2.38
CA ILE A 34 9.16 10.90 3.53
C ILE A 34 8.22 9.72 3.24
N GLY A 35 7.80 9.03 4.30
CA GLY A 35 6.83 7.94 4.18
C GLY A 35 7.39 6.68 3.53
N PRO A 36 6.59 5.90 2.79
CA PRO A 36 6.90 4.52 2.40
C PRO A 36 8.19 4.40 1.58
N PHE A 37 8.44 5.25 0.59
CA PHE A 37 9.62 5.09 -0.28
C PHE A 37 10.95 5.34 0.46
N ALA A 38 10.97 6.34 1.35
CA ALA A 38 12.12 6.60 2.22
C ALA A 38 12.40 5.41 3.16
N VAL A 39 11.36 4.81 3.73
CA VAL A 39 11.48 3.65 4.61
C VAL A 39 11.91 2.41 3.84
N THR A 40 11.35 2.15 2.65
CA THR A 40 11.73 1.01 1.80
C THR A 40 13.22 1.05 1.45
N LYS A 41 13.76 2.23 1.11
CA LYS A 41 15.20 2.37 0.85
C LYS A 41 16.04 1.94 2.06
N LYS A 42 15.70 2.45 3.25
CA LYS A 42 16.38 2.08 4.49
C LYS A 42 16.25 0.59 4.82
N LEU A 43 15.08 0.00 4.55
CA LEU A 43 14.85 -1.43 4.73
C LEU A 43 15.77 -2.24 3.80
N LEU A 44 15.89 -1.86 2.52
CA LEU A 44 16.79 -2.53 1.59
C LEU A 44 18.24 -2.49 2.08
N ASP A 45 18.71 -1.35 2.58
CA ASP A 45 20.07 -1.21 3.13
C ASP A 45 20.33 -2.10 4.37
N LEU A 46 19.30 -2.36 5.17
CA LEU A 46 19.39 -3.17 6.39
C LEU A 46 19.14 -4.66 6.15
N THR A 47 18.48 -5.00 5.04
CA THR A 47 18.18 -6.40 4.69
C THR A 47 19.33 -7.02 3.90
N LYS A 48 19.31 -8.35 3.78
CA LYS A 48 20.28 -9.10 2.97
C LYS A 48 19.73 -9.44 1.58
N ILE A 49 18.72 -8.71 1.10
CA ILE A 49 18.13 -8.92 -0.22
C ILE A 49 19.18 -8.62 -1.29
N LYS A 50 19.30 -9.52 -2.26
CA LYS A 50 20.27 -9.42 -3.36
C LYS A 50 19.54 -9.30 -4.69
N LYS A 51 20.26 -8.78 -5.68
CA LYS A 51 19.82 -8.82 -7.06
C LYS A 51 19.59 -10.29 -7.46
N GLY A 52 18.38 -10.59 -7.94
CA GLY A 52 17.97 -11.94 -8.33
C GLY A 52 17.06 -12.64 -7.31
N ASP A 53 16.89 -12.09 -6.11
CA ASP A 53 15.89 -12.59 -5.16
C ASP A 53 14.46 -12.30 -5.66
N ASN A 54 13.55 -13.23 -5.41
CA ASN A 54 12.14 -13.06 -5.72
C ASN A 54 11.45 -12.25 -4.63
N MET A 55 10.70 -11.22 -5.04
CA MET A 55 9.96 -10.33 -4.14
C MET A 55 8.47 -10.39 -4.45
N LEU A 56 7.66 -10.39 -3.39
CA LEU A 56 6.21 -10.27 -3.48
C LEU A 56 5.77 -9.02 -2.71
N ASP A 57 5.25 -8.04 -3.45
CA ASP A 57 4.61 -6.88 -2.84
C ASP A 57 3.10 -7.12 -2.71
N LEU A 58 2.65 -7.32 -1.47
CA LEU A 58 1.25 -7.59 -1.17
C LEU A 58 0.50 -6.27 -1.04
N ALA A 59 -0.57 -6.14 -1.83
CA ALA A 59 -1.40 -4.94 -1.88
C ALA A 59 -0.63 -3.67 -2.33
N CYS A 60 0.28 -3.82 -3.31
CA CYS A 60 1.09 -2.75 -3.92
C CYS A 60 0.28 -1.59 -4.55
N GLY A 61 -1.04 -1.76 -4.70
CA GLY A 61 -1.87 -0.75 -5.34
C GLY A 61 -1.50 -0.60 -6.80
N THR A 62 -0.87 0.54 -7.15
CA THR A 62 -0.42 0.83 -8.52
C THR A 62 1.06 0.53 -8.77
N GLY A 63 1.82 0.09 -7.77
CA GLY A 63 3.25 -0.19 -7.94
C GLY A 63 4.01 -0.30 -6.64
#